data_AF-A0A4Y8KWK5-F1
#
_entry.id   AF-A0A4Y8KWK5-F1
#
_cell.length_a   1.000
_cell.length_b   1.000
_cell.length_c   1.000
_cell.angle_alpha   90.00
_cell.angle_beta   90.00
_cell.angle_gamma   90.00
#
_symmetry.space_group_name_H-M   'P 1'
#
loop_
_entity.id
_entity.type
_entity.pdbx_description
1 polymer ?
#
loop_
_entity_poly.entity_id
_entity_poly.type
_entity_poly.pdbx_seq_one_letter_code
_entity_poly.pdbx_strand_id
1 'polypeptide(L)'
;MDVFKTKLITYTVASGLLISGCIGLGLYYFFPTLIDWDWYTGIVLFFLIIETGIMLYVNSASQTKEKKQMVNVYMLTKVVKMLISLVVIGIFAFNDKEHLKGFIAVFILFYLLYLAVETSLFVKIEKHIKEKKSKDE
;
A
#
# COMPACT_ATOMS: atom_id res chain seq x y z
N MET A 1 4.18 -14.02 -18.20
CA MET A 1 3.88 -12.90 -17.30
C MET A 1 4.74 -11.73 -17.72
N ASP A 2 4.18 -10.55 -18.05
CA ASP A 2 4.96 -9.40 -18.49
C ASP A 2 6.10 -9.10 -17.49
N VAL A 3 7.33 -8.95 -17.98
CA VAL A 3 8.51 -8.66 -17.15
C VAL A 3 8.30 -7.38 -16.33
N PHE A 4 7.52 -6.44 -16.86
CA PHE A 4 7.11 -5.21 -16.20
C PHE A 4 6.17 -5.45 -15.00
N LYS A 5 5.13 -6.31 -15.16
CA LYS A 5 4.22 -6.71 -14.06
C LYS A 5 5.00 -7.30 -12.89
N THR A 6 5.87 -8.26 -13.21
CA THR A 6 6.66 -8.98 -12.21
C THR A 6 7.57 -8.01 -11.45
N LYS A 7 8.28 -7.12 -12.15
CA LYS A 7 9.14 -6.12 -11.51
C LYS A 7 8.37 -5.15 -10.59
N LEU A 8 7.15 -4.73 -10.96
CA LEU A 8 6.35 -3.82 -10.14
C LEU A 8 5.86 -4.48 -8.85
N ILE A 9 5.36 -5.71 -8.95
CA ILE A 9 4.89 -6.48 -7.78
C ILE A 9 6.08 -6.78 -6.86
N THR A 10 7.21 -7.24 -7.40
CA THR A 10 8.41 -7.48 -6.60
C THR A 10 8.89 -6.21 -5.90
N TYR A 11 8.87 -5.06 -6.57
CA TYR A 11 9.24 -3.79 -5.94
C TYR A 11 8.30 -3.42 -4.79
N THR A 12 6.99 -3.59 -4.98
CA THR A 12 5.96 -3.29 -3.96
C THR A 12 6.16 -4.16 -2.72
N VAL A 13 6.30 -5.48 -2.91
CA VAL A 13 6.53 -6.44 -1.82
C VAL A 13 7.86 -6.16 -1.12
N ALA A 14 8.94 -5.90 -1.86
CA ALA A 14 10.24 -5.57 -1.28
C ALA A 14 10.18 -4.28 -0.44
N SER A 15 9.53 -3.23 -0.94
CA SER A 15 9.33 -1.99 -0.17
C SER A 15 8.48 -2.21 1.07
N GLY A 16 7.44 -3.04 0.99
CA GLY A 16 6.59 -3.35 2.13
C GLY A 16 7.32 -4.11 3.23
N LEU A 17 8.14 -5.09 2.85
CA LEU A 17 9.00 -5.82 3.79
C LEU A 17 10.02 -4.88 4.46
N LEU A 18 10.69 -4.01 3.69
CA LEU A 18 11.63 -3.04 4.25
C LEU A 18 10.97 -2.06 5.22
N ILE A 19 9.83 -1.48 4.83
CA ILE A 19 9.07 -0.56 5.69
C ILE A 19 8.67 -1.25 7.00
N SER A 20 8.14 -2.48 6.90
CA SER A 20 7.75 -3.25 8.08
C SER A 20 8.94 -3.67 8.95
N GLY A 21 10.10 -3.98 8.37
CA GLY A 21 11.31 -4.26 9.14
C GLY A 21 11.79 -3.03 9.90
N CYS A 22 11.88 -1.88 9.22
CA CYS A 22 12.34 -0.62 9.83
C CYS A 22 11.41 -0.14 10.96
N ILE A 23 10.09 -0.15 10.74
CA ILE A 23 9.14 0.27 11.78
C ILE A 23 9.12 -0.72 12.94
N GLY A 24 9.16 -2.03 12.67
CA GLY A 24 9.19 -3.05 13.70
C GLY A 24 10.39 -2.91 14.63
N LEU A 25 11.59 -2.70 14.05
CA LEU A 25 12.80 -2.41 14.82
C LEU A 25 12.67 -1.10 15.62
N GLY A 26 12.13 -0.04 14.99
CA GLY A 26 11.90 1.23 15.68
C GLY A 26 10.96 1.11 16.88
N LEU A 27 9.83 0.40 16.71
CA LEU A 27 8.90 0.15 17.81
C LEU A 27 9.53 -0.69 18.91
N TYR A 28 10.29 -1.73 18.57
CA TYR A 28 10.98 -2.57 19.54
C TYR A 28 11.95 -1.78 20.44
N TYR A 29 12.74 -0.86 19.85
CA TYR A 29 13.75 -0.10 20.60
C TYR A 29 13.19 1.11 21.35
N PHE A 30 12.30 1.88 20.72
CA PHE A 30 11.85 3.15 21.29
C PHE A 30 10.58 3.00 22.14
N PHE A 31 9.73 2.02 21.83
CA PHE A 31 8.39 1.94 22.40
C PHE A 31 7.82 0.50 22.48
N PRO A 32 8.43 -0.38 23.30
CA PRO A 32 8.09 -1.81 23.33
C PRO A 32 6.66 -2.14 23.82
N THR A 33 5.98 -1.20 24.51
CA THR A 33 4.62 -1.38 25.03
C THR A 33 3.55 -0.59 24.27
N LEU A 34 3.90 0.08 23.16
CA LEU A 34 2.92 0.90 22.41
C LEU A 34 1.85 0.05 21.71
N ILE A 35 2.18 -1.17 21.27
CA ILE A 35 1.30 -2.02 20.49
C ILE A 35 1.65 -3.49 20.76
N ASP A 36 0.65 -4.37 20.77
CA ASP A 36 0.91 -5.80 20.77
C ASP A 36 1.49 -6.26 19.42
N TRP A 37 2.42 -7.20 19.49
CA TRP A 37 3.09 -7.74 18.32
C TRP A 37 2.15 -8.51 17.39
N ASP A 38 1.08 -9.11 17.92
CA ASP A 38 0.04 -9.77 17.12
C ASP A 38 -0.69 -8.74 16.23
N TRP A 39 -1.06 -7.61 16.81
CA TRP A 39 -1.72 -6.53 16.10
C TRP A 39 -0.79 -5.85 15.10
N TYR A 40 0.49 -5.66 15.45
CA TYR A 40 1.50 -5.19 14.53
C TYR A 40 1.61 -6.09 13.29
N THR A 41 1.68 -7.41 13.49
CA THR A 41 1.72 -8.40 12.41
C THR A 41 0.46 -8.31 11.54
N GLY A 42 -0.71 -8.10 12.16
CA GLY A 42 -1.97 -7.84 11.47
C GLY A 42 -1.92 -6.61 10.55
N ILE A 43 -1.36 -5.48 11.01
CA ILE A 43 -1.17 -4.27 10.19
C ILE A 43 -0.28 -4.56 8.99
N VAL A 44 0.86 -5.23 9.21
CA VAL A 44 1.82 -5.55 8.15
C VAL A 44 1.16 -6.41 7.07
N LEU A 45 0.48 -7.49 7.46
CA LEU A 45 -0.21 -8.38 6.53
C LEU A 45 -1.34 -7.65 5.77
N PHE A 46 -2.12 -6.84 6.48
CA PHE A 46 -3.20 -6.07 5.89
C PHE A 46 -2.69 -5.16 4.76
N PHE A 47 -1.67 -4.35 5.03
CA PHE A 47 -1.12 -3.46 4.00
C PHE A 47 -0.48 -4.24 2.87
N LEU A 48 0.28 -5.31 3.14
CA LEU A 48 0.94 -6.09 2.09
C LEU A 48 -0.08 -6.71 1.11
N ILE A 49 -1.19 -7.25 1.61
CA ILE A 49 -2.26 -7.84 0.80
C ILE A 49 -2.98 -6.76 -0.02
N ILE A 50 -3.41 -5.68 0.62
CA ILE A 50 -4.16 -4.61 -0.04
C ILE A 50 -3.30 -3.93 -1.12
N GLU A 51 -2.04 -3.61 -0.82
CA GLU A 51 -1.10 -2.98 -1.75
C GLU A 51 -0.84 -3.86 -2.97
N THR A 52 -0.63 -5.15 -2.75
CA THR A 52 -0.44 -6.10 -3.85
C THR A 52 -1.71 -6.18 -4.71
N GLY A 53 -2.90 -6.20 -4.09
CA GLY A 53 -4.18 -6.20 -4.78
C GLY A 53 -4.43 -4.94 -5.62
N ILE A 54 -4.16 -3.76 -5.04
CA ILE A 54 -4.26 -2.46 -5.73
C ILE A 54 -3.31 -2.44 -6.92
N MET A 55 -2.06 -2.87 -6.75
CA MET A 55 -1.06 -2.90 -7.82
C MET A 55 -1.48 -3.80 -8.98
N LEU A 56 -2.04 -4.99 -8.69
CA LEU A 56 -2.59 -5.89 -9.71
C LEU A 56 -3.75 -5.26 -10.47
N TYR A 57 -4.65 -4.57 -9.77
CA TYR A 57 -5.79 -3.90 -10.37
C TYR A 57 -5.36 -2.71 -11.26
N VAL A 58 -4.49 -1.83 -10.75
CA VAL A 58 -3.95 -0.68 -11.49
C VAL A 58 -3.19 -1.14 -12.73
N ASN A 59 -2.38 -2.20 -12.62
CA ASN A 59 -1.69 -2.73 -13.79
C ASN A 59 -2.68 -3.32 -14.82
N SER A 60 -3.74 -3.99 -14.38
CA SER A 60 -4.72 -4.57 -15.31
C SER A 60 -5.52 -3.47 -16.03
N ALA A 61 -5.87 -2.39 -15.33
CA ALA A 61 -6.47 -1.20 -15.93
C ALA A 61 -5.49 -0.46 -16.88
N SER A 62 -4.19 -0.46 -16.58
CA SER A 62 -3.16 0.18 -17.41
C SER A 62 -3.03 -0.42 -18.81
N GLN A 63 -3.39 -1.68 -19.01
CA GLN A 63 -3.30 -2.33 -20.32
C GLN A 63 -4.47 -1.98 -21.26
N THR A 64 -5.58 -1.47 -20.71
CA THR A 64 -6.84 -1.31 -21.45
C THR A 64 -7.34 0.14 -21.50
N LYS A 65 -6.86 1.00 -20.59
CA LYS A 65 -7.38 2.35 -20.40
C LYS A 65 -6.42 3.43 -20.86
N GLU A 66 -6.99 4.54 -21.32
CA GLU A 66 -6.21 5.74 -21.65
C GLU A 66 -5.70 6.46 -20.39
N LYS A 67 -4.68 7.32 -20.55
CA LYS A 67 -4.05 8.08 -19.46
C LYS A 67 -5.05 8.80 -18.55
N LYS A 68 -6.04 9.49 -19.12
CA LYS A 68 -7.04 10.24 -18.33
C LYS A 68 -7.88 9.30 -17.46
N GLN A 69 -8.20 8.11 -17.96
CA GLN A 69 -8.97 7.10 -17.22
C GLN A 69 -8.11 6.39 -16.15
N MET A 70 -6.79 6.29 -16.36
CA MET A 70 -5.87 5.75 -15.37
C MET A 70 -5.79 6.59 -14.09
N VAL A 71 -5.85 7.92 -14.21
CA VAL A 71 -5.92 8.82 -13.04
C VAL A 71 -7.17 8.51 -12.20
N ASN A 72 -8.33 8.33 -12.84
CA ASN A 72 -9.57 7.99 -12.14
C ASN A 72 -9.49 6.63 -11.44
N VAL A 73 -8.88 5.62 -12.09
CA VAL A 73 -8.67 4.30 -11.49
C VAL A 73 -7.77 4.40 -10.25
N TYR A 74 -6.70 5.18 -10.32
CA TYR A 74 -5.79 5.39 -9.20
C TYR A 74 -6.47 6.16 -8.04
N MET A 75 -7.29 7.16 -8.33
CA MET A 75 -8.07 7.84 -7.29
C MET A 75 -9.08 6.88 -6.65
N LEU A 76 -9.73 6.02 -7.43
CA LEU A 76 -10.67 5.01 -6.93
C LEU A 76 -9.98 4.04 -5.96
N THR A 77 -8.78 3.57 -6.27
CA THR A 77 -8.04 2.67 -5.37
C THR A 77 -7.72 3.32 -4.03
N LYS A 78 -7.42 4.63 -4.01
CA LYS A 78 -7.24 5.38 -2.74
C LYS A 78 -8.51 5.45 -1.92
N VAL A 79 -9.66 5.69 -2.55
CA VAL A 79 -10.95 5.74 -1.85
C VAL A 79 -11.29 4.36 -1.28
N VAL A 80 -11.16 3.30 -2.08
CA VAL A 80 -11.40 1.92 -1.62
C VAL A 80 -10.48 1.56 -0.46
N LYS A 81 -9.18 1.86 -0.56
CA LYS A 81 -8.21 1.65 0.52
C LYS A 81 -8.60 2.39 1.80
N MET A 82 -8.98 3.67 1.69
CA MET A 82 -9.41 4.47 2.84
C MET A 82 -10.66 3.89 3.52
N LEU A 83 -11.65 3.44 2.75
CA LEU A 83 -12.86 2.80 3.30
C LEU A 83 -12.52 1.50 4.02
N ILE A 84 -11.71 0.63 3.41
CA ILE A 84 -11.29 -0.63 4.02
C ILE A 84 -10.47 -0.34 5.30
N SER A 85 -9.57 0.64 5.27
CA SER A 85 -8.80 1.07 6.44
C SER A 85 -9.70 1.52 7.59
N LEU A 86 -10.74 2.31 7.32
CA LEU A 86 -11.71 2.73 8.34
C LEU A 86 -12.44 1.54 8.95
N VAL A 87 -12.84 0.56 8.15
CA VAL A 87 -13.48 -0.67 8.64
C VAL A 87 -12.53 -1.45 9.55
N VAL A 88 -11.26 -1.62 9.16
CA VAL A 88 -10.26 -2.33 9.97
C VAL A 88 -10.00 -1.62 11.30
N ILE A 89 -9.83 -0.29 11.29
CA ILE A 89 -9.68 0.49 12.52
C ILE A 89 -10.93 0.35 13.40
N GLY A 90 -12.12 0.36 12.80
CA GLY A 90 -13.39 0.17 13.53
C GLY A 90 -13.49 -1.20 14.22
N ILE A 91 -13.09 -2.28 13.51
CA ILE A 91 -13.05 -3.64 14.07
C ILE A 91 -12.03 -3.71 15.21
N PHE A 92 -10.85 -3.11 15.04
CA PHE A 92 -9.84 -3.06 16.09
C PHE A 92 -10.35 -2.35 17.34
N ALA A 93 -10.96 -1.17 17.17
CA ALA A 93 -11.47 -0.35 18.27
C ALA A 93 -12.56 -1.04 19.11
N PHE A 94 -13.24 -2.04 18.54
CA PHE A 94 -14.19 -2.87 19.27
C PHE A 94 -13.52 -3.96 20.13
N ASN A 95 -12.40 -4.51 19.67
CA ASN A 95 -11.70 -5.61 20.34
C ASN A 95 -10.77 -5.15 21.44
N ASP A 96 -10.00 -4.08 21.20
CA ASP A 96 -8.95 -3.64 22.11
C ASP A 96 -8.89 -2.11 22.21
N LYS A 97 -9.40 -1.60 23.33
CA LYS A 97 -9.43 -0.16 23.61
C LYS A 97 -8.16 0.32 24.29
N GLU A 98 -7.38 -0.57 24.89
CA GLU A 98 -6.19 -0.22 25.68
C GLU A 98 -5.05 0.18 24.73
N HIS A 99 -4.83 -0.60 23.68
CA HIS A 99 -3.78 -0.35 22.69
C HIS A 99 -4.24 0.45 21.46
N LEU A 100 -5.49 0.92 21.45
CA LEU A 100 -6.10 1.63 20.31
C LEU A 100 -5.30 2.83 19.81
N LYS A 101 -4.77 3.66 20.71
CA LYS A 101 -3.98 4.84 20.33
C LYS A 101 -2.69 4.45 19.61
N GLY A 102 -1.99 3.43 20.13
CA GLY A 102 -0.76 2.93 19.53
C GLY A 102 -1.02 2.28 18.18
N PHE A 103 -2.06 1.44 18.10
CA PHE A 103 -2.51 0.83 16.84
C PHE A 103 -2.80 1.89 15.77
N ILE A 104 -3.64 2.89 16.07
CA ILE A 104 -3.99 3.94 15.11
C ILE A 104 -2.75 4.71 14.65
N ALA A 105 -1.84 5.05 15.57
CA ALA A 105 -0.62 5.77 15.23
C ALA A 105 0.27 4.98 14.25
N VAL A 106 0.51 3.70 14.54
CA VAL A 106 1.30 2.81 13.66
C VAL A 106 0.57 2.58 12.33
N PHE A 107 -0.75 2.41 12.36
CA PHE A 107 -1.56 2.21 11.17
C PHE A 107 -1.49 3.43 10.24
N ILE A 108 -1.61 4.65 10.78
CA ILE A 108 -1.48 5.90 10.00
C ILE A 108 -0.07 6.04 9.42
N LEU A 109 0.97 5.72 10.20
CA LEU A 109 2.35 5.76 9.73
C LEU A 109 2.55 4.82 8.53
N PHE A 110 2.07 3.57 8.65
CA PHE A 110 2.06 2.60 7.56
C PHE A 110 1.30 3.16 6.35
N TYR A 111 0.09 3.66 6.55
CA TYR A 111 -0.74 4.22 5.49
C TYR A 111 -0.01 5.29 4.68
N LEU A 112 0.64 6.24 5.35
CA LEU A 112 1.37 7.34 4.70
C LEU A 112 2.59 6.86 3.90
N LEU A 113 3.37 5.92 4.46
CA LEU A 113 4.54 5.39 3.76
C LEU A 113 4.14 4.60 2.52
N TYR A 114 3.13 3.76 2.63
CA TYR A 114 2.61 3.03 1.48
C TYR A 114 2.00 3.97 0.43
N LEU A 115 1.33 5.06 0.84
CA LEU A 115 0.83 6.08 -0.08
C LEU A 115 1.96 6.72 -0.92
N ALA A 116 3.14 6.91 -0.32
CA ALA A 116 4.32 7.43 -1.02
C ALA A 116 4.88 6.42 -2.03
N VAL A 117 4.90 5.13 -1.67
CA VAL A 117 5.29 4.04 -2.58
C VAL A 117 4.31 3.93 -3.74
N GLU A 118 3.00 3.92 -3.48
CA GLU A 118 1.95 3.89 -4.51
C GLU A 118 2.09 5.05 -5.51
N THR A 119 2.35 6.26 -5.00
CA THR A 119 2.53 7.46 -5.84
C THR A 119 3.75 7.31 -6.74
N SER A 120 4.86 6.80 -6.19
CA SER A 120 6.09 6.53 -6.96
C SER A 120 5.88 5.48 -8.05
N LEU A 121 5.09 4.43 -7.75
CA LEU A 121 4.73 3.39 -8.72
C LEU A 121 3.83 3.93 -9.83
N PHE A 122 2.83 4.75 -9.49
CA PHE A 122 1.93 5.36 -10.46
C PHE A 122 2.69 6.18 -11.51
N VAL A 123 3.62 7.03 -11.08
CA VAL A 123 4.47 7.82 -11.99
C VAL A 123 5.27 6.92 -12.93
N LYS A 124 5.78 5.79 -12.43
CA LYS A 124 6.55 4.82 -13.23
C LYS A 124 5.68 4.13 -14.29
N ILE A 125 4.44 3.79 -13.94
CA ILE A 125 3.45 3.22 -14.87
C ILE A 125 3.08 4.23 -15.96
N GLU A 126 2.79 5.49 -15.59
CA GLU A 126 2.48 6.54 -16.57
C GLU A 126 3.62 6.80 -17.55
N LYS A 127 4.87 6.77 -17.08
CA LYS A 127 6.06 6.92 -17.94
C LYS A 127 6.17 5.75 -18.92
N HIS A 128 5.96 4.52 -18.45
CA HIS A 128 6.01 3.34 -19.31
C HIS A 128 4.94 3.35 -20.41
N ILE A 129 3.71 3.78 -20.09
CA ILE A 129 2.63 3.94 -21.08
C ILE A 129 3.00 5.00 -22.12
N LYS A 130 3.61 6.12 -21.69
CA LYS A 130 4.04 7.20 -22.60
C LYS A 130 5.11 6.71 -23.58
N GLU A 131 6.09 5.94 -23.10
CA GLU A 131 7.16 5.37 -23.91
C GLU A 131 6.66 4.31 -24.90
N LYS A 132 5.66 3.50 -24.51
CA LYS A 132 5.02 2.56 -25.45
C LYS A 132 4.30 3.31 -26.58
N LYS A 133 3.49 4.32 -26.25
CA LYS A 133 2.75 5.09 -27.26
C LYS A 133 3.66 5.81 -28.27
N SER A 134 4.83 6.31 -27.86
CA SER A 134 5.76 6.99 -28.78
C SER A 134 6.65 6.06 -29.60
N LYS A 135 6.62 4.74 -29.35
CA LYS A 135 7.31 3.74 -30.17
C LYS A 135 6.39 3.09 -31.20
N ASP A 136 5.08 3.19 -30.98
CA ASP A 136 4.04 2.73 -31.90
C ASP A 136 3.60 3.85 -32.88
N GLU A 137 4.10 5.09 -32.71
CA GLU A 137 4.05 6.21 -33.67
C GLU A 137 5.39 6.34 -34.41
#